data_AF-A0A194WCJ1-F1
#
_entry.id   AF-A0A194WCJ1-F1
#
_cell.length_a   1.000
_cell.length_b   1.000
_cell.length_c   1.000
_cell.angle_alpha   90.00
_cell.angle_beta   90.00
_cell.angle_gamma   90.00
#
_symmetry.space_group_name_H-M   'P 1'
#
loop_
_entity.id
_entity.type
_entity.pdbx_description
1 polymer ?
#
loop_
_entity_poly.entity_id
_entity_poly.type
_entity_poly.pdbx_seq_one_letter_code
_entity_poly.pdbx_strand_id
1 'polypeptide(L)'
;METLLSVAFDNLASFDGPKVKKGLRQVEGLLAQICLSAHAAAANKNSNTPSPTSPKHPQQQQQQSPEGSQQPPRSKQSKFLLSDLSDDAAFREFFKLQDGFQWNIATRLIQTLDRLLAKSDDGSMDVLMMSALDSLQGVLLLHPPSRLLFSREQSMNLLLDLLEPVNCPAIQSATLLVLVVALLETPLNTRTFENLDGLLTVSSIFKSRSTARDVKFKTMEFLYFYLMPETPSVLVDGDAAAAAGGLLQGRPSSRLGKAAAAAAAASSSSSSSKRNDGERPGSAEGKPGEGGTLNQQTKQEMLRQHLPNVDELVKDLQQYAPFGGAVA
;
A
#
# COMPACT_ATOMS: atom_id res chain seq x y z
N MET A 1 9.15 16.05 -14.03
CA MET A 1 8.71 15.55 -12.71
C MET A 1 9.79 15.74 -11.66
N GLU A 2 11.03 15.34 -11.95
CA GLU A 2 12.21 15.51 -11.06
C GLU A 2 12.37 16.92 -10.48
N THR A 3 12.31 17.97 -11.29
CA THR A 3 12.42 19.36 -10.79
C THR A 3 11.35 19.71 -9.76
N LEU A 4 10.12 19.23 -9.96
CA LEU A 4 9.02 19.44 -9.02
C LEU A 4 9.30 18.68 -7.72
N LEU A 5 9.75 17.43 -7.80
CA LEU A 5 10.13 16.63 -6.65
C LEU A 5 11.30 17.25 -5.88
N SER A 6 12.30 17.80 -6.57
CA SER A 6 13.42 18.50 -5.94
C SER A 6 12.93 19.64 -5.06
N VAL A 7 12.10 20.53 -5.62
CA VAL A 7 11.54 21.66 -4.88
C VAL A 7 10.62 21.19 -3.75
N ALA A 8 9.83 20.16 -3.97
CA ALA A 8 8.97 19.58 -2.94
C ALA A 8 9.79 19.02 -1.78
N PHE A 9 10.88 18.31 -2.07
CA PHE A 9 11.73 17.69 -1.07
C PHE A 9 12.53 18.71 -0.27
N ASP A 10 13.02 19.77 -0.90
CA ASP A 10 13.65 20.90 -0.21
C ASP A 10 12.69 21.55 0.78
N ASN A 11 11.42 21.70 0.39
CA ASN A 11 10.37 22.22 1.25
C ASN A 11 10.01 21.26 2.40
N LEU A 12 9.91 19.96 2.13
CA LEU A 12 9.62 18.93 3.14
C LEU A 12 10.76 18.75 4.15
N ALA A 13 12.02 18.94 3.72
CA ALA A 13 13.20 18.90 4.58
C ALA A 13 13.31 20.12 5.52
N SER A 14 12.49 21.15 5.32
CA SER A 14 12.50 22.35 6.16
C SER A 14 11.90 22.11 7.56
N PHE A 15 12.36 22.88 8.55
CA PHE A 15 11.76 22.95 9.89
C PHE A 15 10.62 23.96 10.02
N ASP A 16 10.37 24.72 8.94
CA ASP A 16 9.34 25.76 8.86
C ASP A 16 8.01 25.16 8.38
N GLY A 17 6.99 25.20 9.23
CA GLY A 17 5.68 24.60 8.96
C GLY A 17 5.05 25.04 7.62
N PRO A 18 5.01 26.36 7.31
CA PRO A 18 4.64 26.87 5.99
C PRO A 18 5.38 26.25 4.80
N LYS A 19 6.70 26.02 4.90
CA LYS A 19 7.47 25.35 3.85
C LYS A 19 7.09 23.88 3.74
N VAL A 20 6.99 23.16 4.86
CA VAL A 20 6.53 21.76 4.87
C VAL A 20 5.16 21.64 4.22
N LYS A 21 4.21 22.52 4.59
CA LYS A 21 2.87 22.60 3.99
C LYS A 21 2.92 22.79 2.48
N LYS A 22 3.83 23.65 1.99
CA LYS A 22 4.04 23.87 0.56
C LYS A 22 4.57 22.62 -0.13
N GLY A 23 5.53 21.93 0.48
CA GLY A 23 6.07 20.65 -0.01
C GLY A 23 5.00 19.58 -0.10
N LEU A 24 4.18 19.41 0.94
CA LEU A 24 3.06 18.46 0.96
C LEU A 24 2.04 18.76 -0.14
N ARG A 25 1.66 20.03 -0.34
CA ARG A 25 0.77 20.43 -1.45
C ARG A 25 1.35 20.15 -2.83
N GLN A 26 2.67 20.28 -3.00
CA GLN A 26 3.33 19.95 -4.27
C GLN A 26 3.28 18.44 -4.55
N VAL A 27 3.50 17.62 -3.51
CA VAL A 27 3.35 16.16 -3.61
C VAL A 27 1.91 15.79 -3.92
N GLU A 28 0.94 16.29 -3.14
CA GLU A 28 -0.49 16.05 -3.35
C GLU A 28 -0.93 16.43 -4.76
N GLY A 29 -0.52 17.61 -5.24
CA GLY A 29 -0.82 18.08 -6.59
C GLY A 29 -0.26 17.16 -7.69
N LEU A 30 0.96 16.63 -7.49
CA LEU A 30 1.54 15.66 -8.41
C LEU A 30 0.74 14.34 -8.42
N LEU A 31 0.41 13.79 -7.25
CA LEU A 31 -0.36 12.54 -7.14
C LEU A 31 -1.75 12.69 -7.76
N ALA A 32 -2.42 13.82 -7.51
CA ALA A 32 -3.71 14.12 -8.10
C ALA A 32 -3.65 14.18 -9.64
N GLN A 33 -2.62 14.81 -10.21
CA GLN A 33 -2.43 14.87 -11.66
C GLN A 33 -2.25 13.49 -12.27
N ILE A 34 -1.47 12.62 -11.62
CA ILE A 34 -1.26 11.23 -12.06
C ILE A 34 -2.58 10.44 -12.04
N CYS A 35 -3.39 10.58 -11.00
CA CYS A 35 -4.69 9.90 -10.91
C CYS A 35 -5.71 10.43 -11.92
N LEU A 36 -5.72 11.75 -12.17
CA LEU A 36 -6.68 12.38 -13.08
C LEU A 36 -6.32 12.19 -14.57
N SER A 37 -5.03 12.23 -14.93
CA SER A 37 -4.60 11.96 -16.32
C SER A 37 -5.02 10.57 -16.76
N ALA A 38 -4.92 9.62 -15.84
CA ALA A 38 -5.30 8.24 -16.02
C ALA A 38 -6.79 8.05 -16.26
N HIS A 39 -7.62 8.75 -15.47
CA HIS A 39 -9.07 8.70 -15.62
C HIS A 39 -9.50 9.31 -16.96
N ALA A 40 -8.86 10.41 -17.38
CA ALA A 40 -9.10 11.02 -18.69
C ALA A 40 -8.68 10.12 -19.86
N ALA A 41 -7.53 9.45 -19.75
CA ALA A 41 -7.05 8.50 -20.76
C ALA A 41 -8.01 7.30 -20.93
N ALA A 42 -8.56 6.77 -19.83
CA ALA A 42 -9.53 5.68 -19.87
C ALA A 42 -10.91 6.09 -20.40
N ALA A 43 -11.40 7.29 -20.05
CA ALA A 43 -12.64 7.82 -20.61
C ALA A 43 -12.58 7.93 -22.14
N ASN A 44 -11.41 8.33 -22.68
CA ASN A 44 -11.22 8.46 -24.12
C ASN A 44 -11.19 7.10 -24.83
N LYS A 45 -10.57 6.07 -24.22
CA LYS A 45 -10.57 4.67 -24.74
C LYS A 45 -11.99 4.11 -24.87
N ASN A 46 -12.89 4.39 -23.91
CA ASN A 46 -14.28 3.94 -23.98
C ASN A 46 -15.15 4.67 -25.02
N SER A 47 -14.77 5.89 -25.43
CA SER A 47 -15.51 6.67 -26.43
C SER A 47 -15.28 6.20 -27.88
N ASN A 48 -14.24 5.41 -28.13
CA ASN A 48 -13.85 4.93 -29.46
C ASN A 48 -14.47 3.57 -29.85
N THR A 49 -15.53 3.11 -29.17
CA THR A 49 -16.32 1.98 -29.67
C THR A 49 -17.36 2.48 -30.68
N PRO A 50 -17.24 2.16 -31.99
CA PRO A 50 -18.24 2.56 -32.97
C PRO A 50 -19.53 1.77 -32.71
N SER A 51 -20.55 2.46 -32.20
CA SER A 51 -21.90 1.92 -32.18
C SER A 51 -22.42 1.84 -33.63
N PRO A 52 -23.04 0.71 -34.04
CA PRO A 52 -23.54 0.57 -35.40
C PRO A 52 -24.70 1.55 -35.61
N THR A 53 -24.51 2.40 -36.62
CA THR A 53 -25.45 3.38 -37.13
C THR A 53 -26.79 2.74 -37.51
N SER A 54 -27.89 3.35 -37.06
CA SER A 54 -29.19 3.25 -37.75
C SER A 54 -29.92 4.61 -37.71
N PRO A 55 -30.67 4.98 -38.77
CA PRO A 55 -30.94 6.38 -39.12
C PRO A 55 -32.15 6.97 -38.41
N LYS A 56 -32.09 8.29 -38.22
CA LYS A 56 -33.09 9.19 -37.62
C LYS A 56 -34.38 9.28 -38.44
N HIS A 57 -35.53 9.32 -37.75
CA HIS A 57 -36.77 9.96 -38.21
C HIS A 57 -37.18 11.04 -37.20
N PRO A 58 -37.54 12.27 -37.59
CA PRO A 58 -37.96 13.32 -36.66
C PRO A 58 -39.50 13.43 -36.61
N GLN A 59 -40.09 13.39 -35.41
CA GLN A 59 -41.43 13.94 -35.20
C GLN A 59 -41.59 14.53 -33.79
N GLN A 60 -41.99 15.80 -33.78
CA GLN A 60 -42.36 16.60 -32.62
C GLN A 60 -43.68 16.11 -32.02
N GLN A 61 -43.82 16.09 -30.68
CA GLN A 61 -44.89 16.79 -29.97
C GLN A 61 -44.73 16.72 -28.44
N GLN A 62 -45.03 17.86 -27.80
CA GLN A 62 -45.13 18.10 -26.36
C GLN A 62 -46.41 17.50 -25.77
N GLN A 63 -46.37 16.95 -24.54
CA GLN A 63 -47.30 17.27 -23.45
C GLN A 63 -46.91 16.63 -22.10
N GLN A 64 -47.49 17.17 -21.02
CA GLN A 64 -47.01 17.30 -19.64
C GLN A 64 -47.47 16.19 -18.65
N SER A 65 -46.57 15.86 -17.70
CA SER A 65 -46.74 15.55 -16.23
C SER A 65 -47.30 14.18 -15.76
N PRO A 66 -47.12 13.76 -14.47
CA PRO A 66 -46.24 14.20 -13.36
C PRO A 66 -45.43 13.06 -12.66
N GLU A 67 -44.59 13.43 -11.68
CA GLU A 67 -44.05 12.66 -10.53
C GLU A 67 -43.67 11.16 -10.70
N GLY A 68 -42.36 10.91 -10.68
CA GLY A 68 -41.79 9.58 -10.44
C GLY A 68 -40.27 9.62 -10.31
N SER A 69 -39.77 9.54 -9.08
CA SER A 69 -38.48 8.93 -8.70
C SER A 69 -37.27 9.17 -9.62
N GLN A 70 -36.74 10.39 -9.66
CA GLN A 70 -35.42 10.63 -10.27
C GLN A 70 -34.31 10.16 -9.34
N GLN A 71 -33.98 8.86 -9.41
CA GLN A 71 -32.62 8.42 -9.10
C GLN A 71 -31.70 9.00 -10.18
N PRO A 72 -30.58 9.66 -9.82
CA PRO A 72 -29.60 10.06 -10.81
C PRO A 72 -29.09 8.81 -11.54
N PRO A 73 -28.83 8.88 -12.85
CA PRO A 73 -28.28 7.74 -13.58
C PRO A 73 -26.98 7.35 -12.89
N ARG A 74 -26.96 6.17 -12.26
CA ARG A 74 -25.73 5.54 -11.77
C ARG A 74 -24.85 5.34 -12.99
N SER A 75 -24.00 6.31 -13.30
CA SER A 75 -22.85 6.11 -14.16
C SER A 75 -22.16 4.88 -13.59
N LYS A 76 -22.13 3.79 -14.36
CA LYS A 76 -21.34 2.61 -14.01
C LYS A 76 -19.91 3.12 -13.82
N GLN A 77 -19.52 3.38 -12.57
CA GLN A 77 -18.15 3.73 -12.23
C GLN A 77 -17.35 2.51 -12.66
N SER A 78 -16.72 2.59 -13.84
CA SER A 78 -15.79 1.56 -14.28
C SER A 78 -14.75 1.47 -13.18
N LYS A 79 -14.64 0.30 -12.54
CA LYS A 79 -13.59 0.04 -11.56
C LYS A 79 -12.27 0.28 -12.28
N PHE A 80 -11.65 1.43 -12.01
CA PHE A 80 -10.39 1.82 -12.60
C PHE A 80 -9.30 1.10 -11.82
N LEU A 81 -8.62 0.16 -12.45
CA LEU A 81 -7.59 -0.64 -11.80
C LEU A 81 -6.22 0.03 -11.96
N LEU A 82 -5.32 -0.19 -11.01
CA LEU A 82 -3.94 0.28 -11.11
C LEU A 82 -3.23 -0.27 -12.37
N SER A 83 -3.64 -1.44 -12.86
CA SER A 83 -3.16 -1.99 -14.13
C SER A 83 -3.46 -1.09 -15.33
N ASP A 84 -4.55 -0.32 -15.28
CA ASP A 84 -4.99 0.55 -16.38
C ASP A 84 -4.11 1.82 -16.50
N LEU A 85 -3.39 2.15 -15.43
CA LEU A 85 -2.39 3.24 -15.39
C LEU A 85 -1.09 2.88 -16.10
N SER A 86 -0.83 1.59 -16.33
CA SER A 86 0.46 1.13 -16.87
C SER A 86 0.75 1.68 -18.26
N ASP A 87 -0.24 2.15 -19.04
CA ASP A 87 -0.03 2.76 -20.36
C ASP A 87 0.24 4.28 -20.30
N ASP A 88 -0.01 4.94 -19.17
CA ASP A 88 0.15 6.39 -19.02
C ASP A 88 1.65 6.73 -18.89
N ALA A 89 2.18 7.55 -19.80
CA ALA A 89 3.58 7.96 -19.81
C ALA A 89 3.99 8.73 -18.54
N ALA A 90 3.10 9.56 -17.98
CA ALA A 90 3.35 10.27 -16.73
C ALA A 90 3.38 9.31 -15.54
N PHE A 91 2.50 8.31 -15.52
CA PHE A 91 2.51 7.26 -14.49
C PHE A 91 3.77 6.40 -14.57
N ARG A 92 4.21 5.98 -15.77
CA ARG A 92 5.45 5.21 -15.96
C ARG A 92 6.67 5.97 -15.45
N GLU A 93 6.76 7.27 -15.78
CA GLU A 93 7.87 8.10 -15.30
C GLU A 93 7.82 8.31 -13.79
N PHE A 94 6.62 8.53 -13.22
CA PHE A 94 6.43 8.54 -11.77
C PHE A 94 6.93 7.26 -11.13
N PHE A 95 6.46 6.10 -11.61
CA PHE A 95 6.79 4.80 -11.07
C PHE A 95 8.30 4.56 -11.10
N LYS A 96 8.96 4.83 -12.23
CA LYS A 96 10.41 4.73 -12.38
C LYS A 96 11.17 5.63 -11.40
N LEU A 97 10.69 6.85 -11.17
CA LEU A 97 11.29 7.76 -10.18
C LEU A 97 11.10 7.22 -8.74
N GLN A 98 9.98 6.58 -8.45
CA GLN A 98 9.72 6.00 -7.14
C GLN A 98 10.57 4.76 -6.83
N ASP A 99 10.97 3.98 -7.84
CA ASP A 99 11.95 2.89 -7.67
C ASP A 99 13.34 3.41 -7.25
N GLY A 100 13.66 4.66 -7.62
CA GLY A 100 14.91 5.30 -7.26
C GLY A 100 14.92 5.85 -5.83
N PHE A 101 16.01 5.60 -5.09
CA PHE A 101 16.19 6.14 -3.74
C PHE A 101 16.16 7.68 -3.65
N GLN A 102 16.56 8.38 -4.72
CA GLN A 102 16.65 9.84 -4.75
C GLN A 102 15.27 10.50 -4.77
N TRP A 103 14.34 9.90 -5.51
CA TRP A 103 13.05 10.49 -5.87
C TRP A 103 11.84 9.79 -5.23
N ASN A 104 12.08 8.78 -4.39
CA ASN A 104 11.03 8.08 -3.65
C ASN A 104 10.35 8.99 -2.62
N ILE A 105 9.10 9.33 -2.89
CA ILE A 105 8.29 10.23 -2.08
C ILE A 105 7.96 9.59 -0.72
N ALA A 106 7.66 8.29 -0.67
CA ALA A 106 7.32 7.61 0.59
C ALA A 106 8.47 7.73 1.62
N THR A 107 9.72 7.56 1.18
CA THR A 107 10.90 7.74 2.03
C THR A 107 10.98 9.17 2.58
N ARG A 108 10.69 10.18 1.75
CA ARG A 108 10.69 11.59 2.18
C ARG A 108 9.55 11.91 3.13
N LEU A 109 8.37 11.32 2.92
CA LEU A 109 7.23 11.50 3.81
C LEU A 109 7.46 10.85 5.17
N ILE A 110 8.03 9.64 5.23
CA ILE A 110 8.45 8.98 6.48
C ILE A 110 9.41 9.89 7.26
N GLN A 111 10.45 10.41 6.60
CA GLN A 111 11.40 11.34 7.22
C GLN A 111 10.73 12.64 7.70
N THR A 112 9.70 13.10 7.00
CA THR A 112 8.95 14.31 7.38
C THR A 112 8.07 14.05 8.59
N LEU A 113 7.36 12.92 8.63
CA LEU A 113 6.55 12.49 9.77
C LEU A 113 7.38 12.34 11.03
N ASP A 114 8.55 11.70 10.94
CA ASP A 114 9.50 11.55 12.05
C ASP A 114 9.89 12.92 12.66
N ARG A 115 10.23 13.90 11.81
CA ARG A 115 10.53 15.27 12.26
C ARG A 115 9.33 16.01 12.84
N LEU A 116 8.14 15.84 12.26
CA LEU A 116 6.93 16.50 12.72
C LEU A 116 6.50 15.95 14.09
N LEU A 117 6.56 14.63 14.27
CA LEU A 117 6.27 13.94 15.52
C LEU A 117 7.25 14.36 16.63
N ALA A 118 8.55 14.47 16.32
CA ALA A 118 9.54 14.93 17.29
C ALA A 118 9.33 16.39 17.77
N LYS A 119 8.54 17.18 17.03
CA LYS A 119 8.28 18.59 17.32
C LYS A 119 6.85 18.87 17.80
N SER A 120 5.94 17.91 17.72
CA SER A 120 4.54 18.10 18.12
C SER A 120 4.42 18.12 19.65
N ASP A 121 4.64 19.28 20.26
CA ASP A 121 4.51 19.51 21.70
C ASP A 121 3.09 19.93 22.10
N ASP A 122 2.41 20.70 21.26
CA ASP A 122 1.06 21.25 21.51
C ASP A 122 0.01 20.90 20.44
N GLY A 123 0.34 19.98 19.52
CA GLY A 123 -0.50 19.61 18.39
C GLY A 123 -0.51 20.63 17.23
N SER A 124 0.35 21.66 17.27
CA SER A 124 0.48 22.65 16.19
C SER A 124 0.84 22.05 14.83
N MET A 125 1.42 20.85 14.82
CA MET A 125 1.84 20.14 13.61
C MET A 125 0.82 19.10 13.11
N ASP A 126 -0.30 18.89 13.81
CA ASP A 126 -1.25 17.80 13.53
C ASP A 126 -1.79 17.85 12.10
N VAL A 127 -2.11 19.05 11.61
CA VAL A 127 -2.61 19.24 10.24
C VAL A 127 -1.57 18.83 9.19
N LEU A 128 -0.29 19.06 9.47
CA LEU A 128 0.80 18.66 8.57
C LEU A 128 1.03 17.15 8.63
N MET A 129 0.93 16.55 9.82
CA MET A 129 1.05 15.10 10.01
C MET A 129 -0.07 14.36 9.29
N MET A 130 -1.33 14.81 9.42
CA MET A 130 -2.45 14.23 8.68
C MET A 130 -2.25 14.34 7.16
N SER A 131 -1.85 15.50 6.66
CA SER A 131 -1.59 15.68 5.22
C SER A 131 -0.42 14.82 4.71
N ALA A 132 0.60 14.60 5.54
CA ALA A 132 1.70 13.69 5.23
C ALA A 132 1.27 12.22 5.26
N LEU A 133 0.42 11.80 6.21
CA LEU A 133 -0.16 10.46 6.28
C LEU A 133 -1.06 10.15 5.07
N ASP A 134 -1.93 11.09 4.68
CA ASP A 134 -2.78 10.95 3.49
C ASP A 134 -1.94 10.81 2.21
N SER A 135 -0.91 11.66 2.07
CA SER A 135 0.02 11.58 0.93
C SER A 135 0.78 10.26 0.93
N LEU A 136 1.21 9.78 2.10
CA LEU A 136 1.95 8.53 2.25
C LEU A 136 1.05 7.34 1.86
N GLN A 137 -0.19 7.32 2.34
CA GLN A 137 -1.17 6.32 1.95
C GLN A 137 -1.33 6.28 0.42
N GLY A 138 -1.55 7.43 -0.22
CA GLY A 138 -1.72 7.54 -1.66
C GLY A 138 -0.49 7.03 -2.44
N VAL A 139 0.72 7.36 -2.00
CA VAL A 139 1.96 6.88 -2.63
C VAL A 139 2.10 5.36 -2.50
N LEU A 140 1.77 4.78 -1.34
CA LEU A 140 1.85 3.32 -1.14
C LEU A 140 0.80 2.54 -1.95
N LEU A 141 -0.31 3.18 -2.31
CA LEU A 141 -1.30 2.62 -3.24
C LEU A 141 -0.84 2.71 -4.69
N LEU A 142 -0.24 3.84 -5.10
CA LEU A 142 0.24 4.04 -6.48
C LEU A 142 1.56 3.31 -6.77
N HIS A 143 2.40 3.10 -5.75
CA HIS A 143 3.69 2.45 -5.86
C HIS A 143 3.84 1.35 -4.80
N PRO A 144 3.27 0.15 -5.03
CA PRO A 144 3.37 -0.99 -4.12
C PRO A 144 4.79 -1.33 -3.64
N PRO A 145 5.86 -1.23 -4.45
CA PRO A 145 7.23 -1.49 -3.96
C PRO A 145 7.65 -0.60 -2.78
N SER A 146 7.10 0.62 -2.66
CA SER A 146 7.37 1.50 -1.50
C SER A 146 6.87 0.92 -0.17
N ARG A 147 5.95 -0.05 -0.18
CA ARG A 147 5.50 -0.72 1.06
C ARG A 147 6.66 -1.42 1.75
N LEU A 148 7.67 -1.92 1.02
CA LEU A 148 8.82 -2.61 1.60
C LEU A 148 9.65 -1.73 2.55
N LEU A 149 9.47 -0.40 2.54
CA LEU A 149 10.09 0.50 3.51
C LEU A 149 9.70 0.17 4.96
N PHE A 150 8.53 -0.43 5.17
CA PHE A 150 7.99 -0.81 6.49
C PHE A 150 8.44 -2.20 6.96
N SER A 151 9.23 -2.93 6.16
CA SER A 151 9.93 -4.13 6.66
C SER A 151 11.02 -3.76 7.66
N ARG A 152 11.51 -2.51 7.60
CA ARG A 152 12.46 -1.93 8.53
C ARG A 152 11.74 -1.50 9.81
N GLU A 153 12.27 -1.95 10.95
CA GLU A 153 11.68 -1.68 12.26
C GLU A 153 11.52 -0.18 12.53
N GLN A 154 12.49 0.66 12.16
CA GLN A 154 12.41 2.12 12.35
C GLN A 154 11.18 2.74 11.68
N SER A 155 10.89 2.35 10.43
CA SER A 155 9.74 2.89 9.70
C SER A 155 8.41 2.38 10.28
N MET A 156 8.38 1.13 10.76
CA MET A 156 7.20 0.55 11.38
C MET A 156 6.93 1.17 12.76
N ASN A 157 7.96 1.33 13.59
CA ASN A 157 7.86 1.99 14.88
C ASN A 157 7.32 3.41 14.75
N LEU A 158 7.71 4.18 13.72
CA LEU A 158 7.11 5.49 13.46
C LEU A 158 5.57 5.41 13.34
N LEU A 159 5.02 4.40 12.67
CA LEU A 159 3.57 4.22 12.62
C LEU A 159 3.00 3.82 13.98
N LEU A 160 3.69 2.99 14.75
CA LEU A 160 3.24 2.61 16.10
C LEU A 160 3.27 3.80 17.07
N ASP A 161 4.30 4.65 17.01
CA ASP A 161 4.43 5.87 17.81
C ASP A 161 3.29 6.85 17.49
N LEU A 162 2.92 6.97 16.20
CA LEU A 162 1.77 7.78 15.76
C LEU A 162 0.41 7.23 16.23
N LEU A 163 0.34 5.97 16.67
CA LEU A 163 -0.86 5.38 17.28
C LEU A 163 -0.97 5.63 18.79
N GLU A 164 0.07 6.17 19.43
CA GLU A 164 0.04 6.41 20.88
C GLU A 164 -1.14 7.31 21.30
N PRO A 165 -1.71 7.11 22.51
CA PRO A 165 -2.83 7.89 23.02
C PRO A 165 -2.60 9.40 23.17
N VAL A 166 -1.34 9.85 23.13
CA VAL A 166 -0.96 11.27 23.17
C VAL A 166 -1.38 12.00 21.89
N ASN A 167 -1.42 11.28 20.76
CA ASN A 167 -1.80 11.85 19.46
C ASN A 167 -3.32 11.97 19.36
N CYS A 168 -3.79 12.97 18.60
CA CYS A 168 -5.22 13.19 18.45
C CYS A 168 -5.90 12.04 17.67
N PRO A 169 -7.22 11.80 17.88
CA PRO A 169 -7.95 10.70 17.23
C PRO A 169 -7.87 10.68 15.70
N ALA A 170 -7.73 11.85 15.07
CA ALA A 170 -7.62 11.97 13.62
C ALA A 170 -6.28 11.41 13.11
N ILE A 171 -5.17 11.68 13.80
CA ILE A 171 -3.86 11.10 13.48
C ILE A 171 -3.90 9.59 13.65
N GLN A 172 -4.42 9.09 14.78
CA GLN A 172 -4.53 7.64 15.01
C GLN A 172 -5.33 6.94 13.91
N SER A 173 -6.46 7.53 13.51
CA SER A 173 -7.31 7.00 12.44
C SER A 173 -6.59 7.00 11.07
N ALA A 174 -5.90 8.09 10.72
CA ALA A 174 -5.12 8.17 9.48
C ALA A 174 -3.95 7.19 9.47
N THR A 175 -3.26 7.04 10.61
CA THR A 175 -2.17 6.07 10.78
C THR A 175 -2.64 4.63 10.63
N LEU A 176 -3.80 4.27 11.19
CA LEU A 176 -4.39 2.93 10.98
C LEU A 176 -4.65 2.65 9.50
N LEU A 177 -5.09 3.65 8.72
CA LEU A 177 -5.29 3.51 7.29
C LEU A 177 -3.96 3.33 6.52
N VAL A 178 -2.92 4.07 6.89
CA VAL A 178 -1.56 3.89 6.33
C VAL A 178 -1.04 2.49 6.67
N LEU A 179 -1.25 2.04 7.91
CA LEU A 179 -0.83 0.71 8.36
C LEU A 179 -1.50 -0.40 7.56
N VAL A 180 -2.82 -0.34 7.31
CA VAL A 180 -3.51 -1.30 6.43
C VAL A 180 -2.83 -1.36 5.06
N VAL A 181 -2.56 -0.22 4.44
CA VAL A 181 -1.93 -0.16 3.11
C VAL A 181 -0.49 -0.66 3.13
N ALA A 182 0.27 -0.36 4.19
CA ALA A 182 1.64 -0.83 4.36
C ALA A 182 1.71 -2.36 4.52
N LEU A 183 0.73 -2.98 5.16
CA LEU A 183 0.67 -4.43 5.37
C LEU A 183 0.04 -5.19 4.19
N LEU A 184 -0.69 -4.49 3.32
CA LEU A 184 -1.42 -5.10 2.21
C LEU A 184 -0.46 -5.85 1.26
N GLU A 185 -0.74 -7.14 1.06
CA GLU A 185 0.02 -8.07 0.20
C GLU A 185 1.52 -8.15 0.56
N THR A 186 1.88 -7.76 1.79
CA THR A 186 3.27 -7.72 2.24
C THR A 186 3.42 -8.44 3.60
N PRO A 187 3.39 -9.79 3.63
CA PRO A 187 3.51 -10.58 4.85
C PRO A 187 4.73 -10.22 5.70
N LEU A 188 5.85 -9.87 5.06
CA LEU A 188 7.07 -9.41 5.72
C LEU A 188 6.82 -8.21 6.63
N ASN A 189 6.08 -7.22 6.14
CA ASN A 189 5.73 -6.05 6.96
C ASN A 189 4.81 -6.44 8.11
N THR A 190 3.91 -7.40 7.90
CA THR A 190 3.05 -7.92 8.97
C THR A 190 3.90 -8.59 10.05
N ARG A 191 4.94 -9.35 9.68
CA ARG A 191 5.89 -9.92 10.63
C ARG A 191 6.62 -8.84 11.43
N THR A 192 7.12 -7.78 10.76
CA THR A 192 7.78 -6.66 11.44
C THR A 192 6.84 -5.95 12.41
N PHE A 193 5.58 -5.71 12.01
CA PHE A 193 4.55 -5.12 12.87
C PHE A 193 4.30 -5.97 14.13
N GLU A 194 4.15 -7.28 13.97
CA GLU A 194 3.92 -8.18 15.11
C GLU A 194 5.11 -8.28 16.05
N ASN A 195 6.34 -8.34 15.50
CA ASN A 195 7.57 -8.39 16.29
C ASN A 195 7.81 -7.11 17.12
N LEU A 196 7.20 -5.99 16.72
CA LEU A 196 7.25 -4.70 17.41
C LEU A 196 6.03 -4.47 18.31
N ASP A 197 5.40 -5.55 18.79
CA ASP A 197 4.23 -5.49 19.67
C ASP A 197 3.04 -4.72 19.06
N GLY A 198 2.96 -4.62 17.74
CA GLY A 198 1.91 -3.88 17.05
C GLY A 198 0.50 -4.39 17.40
N LEU A 199 0.33 -5.70 17.59
CA LEU A 199 -0.93 -6.29 18.03
C LEU A 199 -1.32 -5.84 19.44
N LEU A 200 -0.35 -5.74 20.35
CA LEU A 200 -0.59 -5.23 21.70
C LEU A 200 -1.01 -3.75 21.65
N THR A 201 -0.32 -2.93 20.85
CA THR A 201 -0.63 -1.51 20.66
C THR A 201 -2.05 -1.30 20.16
N VAL A 202 -2.41 -1.94 19.03
CA VAL A 202 -3.75 -1.87 18.43
C VAL A 202 -4.82 -2.41 19.37
N SER A 203 -4.58 -3.55 20.02
CA SER A 203 -5.54 -4.13 20.98
C SER A 203 -5.74 -3.24 22.20
N SER A 204 -4.69 -2.55 22.67
CA SER A 204 -4.77 -1.63 23.81
C SER A 204 -5.61 -0.40 23.46
N ILE A 205 -5.45 0.15 22.26
CA ILE A 205 -6.30 1.23 21.73
C ILE A 205 -7.76 0.79 21.65
N PHE A 206 -8.02 -0.42 21.13
CA PHE A 206 -9.38 -0.98 21.04
C PHE A 206 -10.05 -1.13 22.42
N LYS A 207 -9.32 -1.70 23.38
CA LYS A 207 -9.82 -1.99 24.73
C LYS A 207 -10.01 -0.74 25.58
N SER A 208 -9.19 0.30 25.38
CA SER A 208 -9.23 1.48 26.22
C SER A 208 -10.60 2.18 26.15
N ARG A 209 -11.13 2.57 27.32
CA ARG A 209 -12.41 3.29 27.42
C ARG A 209 -12.31 4.74 26.98
N SER A 210 -11.10 5.32 27.03
CA SER A 210 -10.85 6.72 26.62
C SER A 210 -10.71 6.89 25.11
N THR A 211 -10.48 5.80 24.36
CA THR A 211 -10.35 5.86 22.90
C THR A 211 -11.63 6.36 22.25
N ALA A 212 -11.48 7.33 21.35
CA ALA A 212 -12.58 7.91 20.59
C ALA A 212 -13.30 6.85 19.74
N ARG A 213 -14.59 7.04 19.52
CA ARG A 213 -15.46 6.03 18.90
C ARG A 213 -15.06 5.72 17.46
N ASP A 214 -14.70 6.73 16.69
CA ASP A 214 -14.19 6.64 15.33
C ASP A 214 -12.88 5.85 15.26
N VAL A 215 -11.94 6.11 16.17
CA VAL A 215 -10.69 5.34 16.27
C VAL A 215 -11.00 3.88 16.58
N LYS A 216 -11.91 3.58 17.51
CA LYS A 216 -12.33 2.19 17.80
C LYS A 216 -12.89 1.47 16.58
N PHE A 217 -13.70 2.15 15.76
CA PHE A 217 -14.19 1.60 14.51
C PHE A 217 -13.03 1.30 13.55
N LYS A 218 -12.07 2.22 13.39
CA LYS A 218 -10.89 2.00 12.55
C LYS A 218 -10.01 0.86 13.05
N THR A 219 -9.86 0.74 14.37
CA THR A 219 -9.13 -0.38 14.99
C THR A 219 -9.83 -1.70 14.71
N MET A 220 -11.17 -1.75 14.78
CA MET A 220 -11.95 -2.93 14.43
C MET A 220 -11.79 -3.31 12.95
N GLU A 221 -11.87 -2.35 12.02
CA GLU A 221 -11.60 -2.58 10.60
C GLU A 221 -10.18 -3.14 10.38
N PHE A 222 -9.18 -2.59 11.07
CA PHE A 222 -7.82 -3.10 11.03
C PHE A 222 -7.72 -4.54 11.56
N LEU A 223 -8.38 -4.88 12.67
CA LEU A 223 -8.37 -6.24 13.22
C LEU A 223 -9.04 -7.25 12.27
N TYR A 224 -10.15 -6.86 11.63
CA TYR A 224 -10.76 -7.66 10.58
C TYR A 224 -9.80 -7.87 9.40
N PHE A 225 -9.12 -6.81 8.95
CA PHE A 225 -8.10 -6.90 7.92
C PHE A 225 -6.94 -7.84 8.32
N TYR A 226 -6.41 -7.68 9.53
CA TYR A 226 -5.31 -8.51 10.04
C TYR A 226 -5.69 -9.99 10.05
N LEU A 227 -6.91 -10.33 10.48
CA LEU A 227 -7.42 -11.69 10.52
C LEU A 227 -7.73 -12.28 9.15
N MET A 228 -7.72 -11.50 8.06
CA MET A 228 -7.86 -12.08 6.72
C MET A 228 -6.67 -12.98 6.37
N PRO A 229 -6.89 -14.06 5.59
CA PRO A 229 -5.81 -14.89 5.06
C PRO A 229 -4.79 -14.04 4.30
N GLU A 230 -3.51 -14.32 4.50
CA GLU A 230 -2.45 -13.67 3.71
C GLU A 230 -2.36 -14.35 2.35
N THR A 231 -2.31 -13.54 1.29
CA THR A 231 -1.88 -14.00 -0.03
C THR A 231 -0.35 -14.09 -0.04
N PRO A 232 0.24 -15.18 -0.57
CA PRO A 232 1.68 -15.29 -0.70
C PRO A 232 2.17 -14.12 -1.55
N SER A 233 3.17 -13.39 -1.05
CA SER A 233 3.82 -12.35 -1.84
C SER A 233 4.53 -13.03 -3.00
N VAL A 234 3.93 -12.98 -4.19
CA VAL A 234 4.64 -13.32 -5.42
C VAL A 234 5.59 -12.15 -5.65
N LEU A 235 6.77 -12.23 -5.04
CA LEU A 235 7.89 -11.43 -5.49
C LEU A 235 8.13 -11.87 -6.94
N VAL A 236 7.66 -11.04 -7.87
CA VAL A 236 7.99 -11.15 -9.27
C VAL A 236 9.48 -10.86 -9.38
N ASP A 237 10.31 -11.89 -9.19
CA ASP A 237 11.66 -11.90 -9.70
C ASP A 237 11.56 -11.67 -11.22
N GLY A 238 11.90 -10.46 -11.67
CA GLY A 238 12.35 -10.19 -13.04
C GLY A 238 11.34 -10.16 -14.19
N ASP A 239 10.07 -10.54 -14.05
CA ASP A 239 9.17 -10.68 -15.22
C ASP A 239 8.21 -9.50 -15.51
N ALA A 240 8.13 -8.49 -14.63
CA ALA A 240 7.38 -7.26 -14.93
C ALA A 240 8.00 -6.44 -16.08
N ALA A 241 9.29 -6.64 -16.36
CA ALA A 241 9.98 -6.05 -17.51
C ALA A 241 9.66 -6.76 -18.85
N ALA A 242 9.21 -8.02 -18.82
CA ALA A 242 8.93 -8.81 -20.01
C ALA A 242 7.55 -8.49 -20.65
N ALA A 243 6.59 -8.01 -19.86
CA ALA A 243 5.25 -7.66 -20.35
C ALA A 243 5.21 -6.36 -21.19
N ALA A 244 6.28 -5.55 -21.17
CA ALA A 244 6.38 -4.30 -21.94
C ALA A 244 7.34 -4.36 -23.15
N GLY A 245 7.93 -5.53 -23.45
CA GLY A 245 8.97 -5.69 -24.49
C GLY A 245 8.56 -6.51 -25.72
N GLY A 246 7.27 -6.80 -25.90
CA GLY A 246 6.78 -7.71 -26.94
C GLY A 246 6.54 -7.10 -28.32
N LEU A 247 7.51 -6.35 -28.89
CA LEU A 247 7.46 -6.05 -30.33
C LEU A 247 8.85 -5.65 -30.86
N LEU A 248 9.63 -6.64 -31.31
CA LEU A 248 10.65 -6.56 -32.37
C LEU A 248 11.29 -7.94 -32.55
N GLN A 249 10.55 -8.84 -33.20
CA GLN A 249 11.06 -10.15 -33.60
C GLN A 249 11.71 -10.03 -35.00
N GLY A 250 13.04 -9.91 -35.01
CA GLY A 250 13.90 -10.04 -36.19
C GLY A 250 15.12 -10.91 -35.85
N ARG A 251 15.30 -11.99 -36.61
CA ARG A 251 16.18 -13.16 -36.36
C ARG A 251 17.71 -12.89 -36.51
N PRO A 252 18.60 -13.86 -36.18
CA PRO A 252 19.75 -13.70 -35.29
C PRO A 252 21.12 -13.59 -35.98
N SER A 253 22.15 -13.21 -35.22
CA SER A 253 23.55 -13.65 -35.46
C SER A 253 24.43 -13.50 -34.21
N SER A 254 24.91 -14.64 -33.72
CA SER A 254 26.22 -14.94 -33.13
C SER A 254 26.92 -13.97 -32.13
N ARG A 255 27.18 -14.56 -30.95
CA ARG A 255 28.40 -14.49 -30.11
C ARG A 255 28.66 -13.23 -29.27
N LEU A 256 28.99 -13.55 -28.01
CA LEU A 256 29.91 -12.89 -27.07
C LEU A 256 29.24 -12.09 -25.93
N GLY A 257 29.60 -12.46 -24.69
CA GLY A 257 29.51 -11.56 -23.53
C GLY A 257 28.78 -12.05 -22.28
N LYS A 258 29.21 -13.17 -21.67
CA LYS A 258 28.96 -13.44 -20.24
C LYS A 258 29.81 -12.47 -19.41
N ALA A 259 29.20 -11.52 -18.68
CA ALA A 259 29.77 -10.89 -17.49
C ALA A 259 28.75 -9.98 -16.78
N ALA A 260 27.94 -10.53 -15.87
CA ALA A 260 27.29 -9.79 -14.77
C ALA A 260 26.55 -10.77 -13.83
N ALA A 261 27.27 -11.47 -12.96
CA ALA A 261 26.70 -12.15 -11.79
C ALA A 261 27.83 -12.63 -10.86
N ALA A 262 28.61 -11.71 -10.30
CA ALA A 262 29.59 -12.02 -9.25
C ALA A 262 30.09 -10.74 -8.56
N ALA A 263 29.24 -10.09 -7.76
CA ALA A 263 29.66 -9.04 -6.84
C ALA A 263 28.64 -8.82 -5.70
N ALA A 264 28.30 -9.87 -4.95
CA ALA A 264 27.60 -9.72 -3.66
C ALA A 264 27.77 -10.92 -2.70
N ALA A 265 28.75 -11.80 -2.93
CA ALA A 265 29.03 -12.93 -2.04
C ALA A 265 30.55 -13.08 -1.88
N ALA A 266 31.15 -12.18 -1.09
CA ALA A 266 32.56 -12.25 -0.74
C ALA A 266 32.78 -11.72 0.68
N SER A 267 32.56 -12.57 1.67
CA SER A 267 33.32 -12.53 2.92
C SER A 267 33.25 -13.90 3.62
N SER A 268 34.43 -14.38 4.03
CA SER A 268 34.78 -15.60 4.78
C SER A 268 34.81 -16.95 4.05
N SER A 269 35.91 -17.18 3.32
CA SER A 269 36.66 -18.46 3.33
C SER A 269 37.26 -18.69 4.75
N SER A 270 37.38 -19.89 5.31
CA SER A 270 38.27 -20.97 4.82
C SER A 270 38.09 -22.33 5.53
N SER A 271 38.18 -23.41 4.74
CA SER A 271 38.81 -24.74 4.99
C SER A 271 38.36 -25.60 6.20
N SER A 272 38.18 -26.93 6.14
CA SER A 272 38.34 -27.96 5.09
C SER A 272 37.99 -29.35 5.69
N SER A 273 37.50 -30.25 4.83
CA SER A 273 37.78 -31.71 4.81
C SER A 273 36.82 -32.74 5.47
N LYS A 274 36.30 -33.62 4.57
CA LYS A 274 36.11 -35.09 4.61
C LYS A 274 34.95 -35.76 5.39
N ARG A 275 34.16 -36.51 4.58
CA ARG A 275 33.56 -37.89 4.77
C ARG A 275 32.60 -38.05 5.98
N ASN A 276 31.50 -38.80 5.99
CA ASN A 276 31.16 -40.12 5.43
C ASN A 276 29.63 -40.35 5.60
N ASP A 277 29.11 -41.39 4.96
CA ASP A 277 27.72 -41.92 5.01
C ASP A 277 27.08 -42.13 6.40
N GLY A 278 25.74 -42.10 6.44
CA GLY A 278 24.94 -42.63 7.56
C GLY A 278 23.43 -42.38 7.45
N GLU A 279 22.64 -43.46 7.33
CA GLU A 279 21.17 -43.48 7.27
C GLU A 279 20.46 -43.16 8.62
N ARG A 280 19.38 -42.36 8.55
CA ARG A 280 18.11 -42.31 9.35
C ARG A 280 18.18 -42.11 10.90
N PRO A 281 17.06 -41.77 11.61
CA PRO A 281 15.73 -41.24 11.22
C PRO A 281 15.23 -40.04 12.09
N GLY A 282 14.16 -39.36 11.63
CA GLY A 282 13.10 -38.77 12.46
C GLY A 282 13.44 -37.63 13.43
N SER A 283 13.08 -36.40 13.06
CA SER A 283 12.54 -35.41 14.01
C SER A 283 11.76 -34.34 13.26
N ALA A 284 10.51 -34.18 13.69
CA ALA A 284 9.59 -33.17 13.26
C ALA A 284 10.01 -31.81 13.84
N GLU A 285 10.62 -30.97 13.02
CA GLU A 285 10.66 -29.53 13.25
C GLU A 285 10.33 -28.86 11.92
N GLY A 286 9.11 -28.34 11.84
CA GLY A 286 8.68 -27.51 10.73
C GLY A 286 9.55 -26.26 10.68
N LYS A 287 10.48 -26.22 9.73
CA LYS A 287 11.08 -24.97 9.29
C LYS A 287 9.94 -24.00 8.94
N PRO A 288 9.95 -22.74 9.41
CA PRO A 288 9.02 -21.73 8.92
C PRO A 288 9.20 -21.66 7.41
N GLY A 289 8.11 -21.88 6.68
CA GLY A 289 8.11 -21.92 5.23
C GLY A 289 8.73 -20.65 4.65
N GLU A 290 9.42 -20.86 3.54
CA GLU A 290 10.23 -19.93 2.74
C GLU A 290 9.38 -18.83 2.05
N GLY A 291 8.44 -18.24 2.79
CA GLY A 291 7.48 -17.25 2.30
C GLY A 291 6.78 -16.42 3.38
N GLY A 292 7.15 -16.52 4.67
CA GLY A 292 6.73 -15.58 5.73
C GLY A 292 5.22 -15.39 5.95
N THR A 293 4.39 -16.21 5.31
CA THR A 293 2.94 -16.06 5.23
C THR A 293 2.28 -16.90 6.33
N LEU A 294 1.40 -16.32 7.13
CA LEU A 294 0.65 -17.02 8.18
C LEU A 294 -0.81 -17.26 7.81
N ASN A 295 -1.33 -18.41 8.24
CA ASN A 295 -2.74 -18.73 8.11
C ASN A 295 -3.59 -17.95 9.15
N GLN A 296 -4.91 -17.88 8.91
CA GLN A 296 -5.84 -17.17 9.79
C GLN A 296 -5.84 -17.73 11.22
N GLN A 297 -5.67 -19.03 11.41
CA GLN A 297 -5.69 -19.66 12.73
C GLN A 297 -4.49 -19.24 13.60
N THR A 298 -3.28 -19.19 13.02
CA THR A 298 -2.09 -18.73 13.74
C THR A 298 -2.23 -17.26 14.10
N LYS A 299 -2.72 -16.42 13.18
CA LYS A 299 -2.99 -15.01 13.47
C LYS A 299 -4.02 -14.80 14.57
N GLN A 300 -5.09 -15.60 14.56
CA GLN A 300 -6.10 -15.61 15.62
C GLN A 300 -5.48 -15.94 16.97
N GLU A 301 -4.60 -16.94 17.04
CA GLU A 301 -3.92 -17.31 18.28
C GLU A 301 -2.98 -16.20 18.78
N MET A 302 -2.26 -15.53 17.89
CA MET A 302 -1.43 -14.37 18.24
C MET A 302 -2.29 -13.22 18.79
N LEU A 303 -3.43 -12.93 18.15
CA LEU A 303 -4.33 -11.87 18.62
C LEU A 303 -5.00 -12.22 19.96
N ARG A 304 -5.28 -13.51 20.22
CA ARG A 304 -5.87 -13.99 21.49
C ARG A 304 -5.02 -13.66 22.71
N GLN A 305 -3.70 -13.55 22.55
CA GLN A 305 -2.80 -13.15 23.64
C GLN A 305 -3.09 -11.72 24.13
N HIS A 306 -3.68 -10.87 23.27
CA HIS A 306 -3.93 -9.46 23.56
C HIS A 306 -5.42 -9.13 23.69
N LEU A 307 -6.32 -9.94 23.11
CA LEU A 307 -7.76 -9.73 23.11
C LEU A 307 -8.51 -11.04 23.44
N PRO A 308 -9.38 -11.09 24.47
CA PRO A 308 -10.05 -12.34 24.85
C PRO A 308 -11.20 -12.75 23.90
N ASN A 309 -11.86 -11.80 23.24
CA ASN A 309 -13.07 -12.05 22.44
C ASN A 309 -12.80 -12.23 20.93
N VAL A 310 -11.63 -12.73 20.54
CA VAL A 310 -11.27 -12.87 19.12
C VAL A 310 -12.22 -13.79 18.35
N ASP A 311 -12.81 -14.78 19.03
CA ASP A 311 -13.75 -15.72 18.40
C ASP A 311 -15.03 -15.03 17.92
N GLU A 312 -15.46 -13.95 18.59
CA GLU A 312 -16.59 -13.12 18.14
C GLU A 312 -16.21 -12.34 16.88
N LEU A 313 -15.00 -11.76 16.84
CA LEU A 313 -14.50 -11.06 15.65
C LEU A 313 -14.41 -12.00 14.43
N VAL A 314 -13.92 -13.23 14.61
CA VAL A 314 -13.84 -14.21 13.52
C VAL A 314 -15.23 -14.63 13.03
N LYS A 315 -16.19 -14.83 13.94
CA LYS A 315 -17.59 -15.11 13.59
C LYS A 315 -18.21 -13.96 12.80
N ASP A 316 -18.02 -12.72 13.25
CA ASP A 316 -18.52 -11.52 12.55
C ASP A 316 -17.90 -11.42 11.15
N LEU A 317 -16.59 -11.66 11.03
CA LEU A 317 -15.90 -11.63 9.74
C LEU A 317 -16.49 -12.66 8.75
N GLN A 318 -16.79 -13.87 9.22
CA GLN A 318 -17.41 -14.93 8.43
C GLN A 318 -18.86 -14.62 8.06
N GLN A 319 -19.62 -14.01 8.99
CA GLN A 319 -21.04 -13.71 8.80
C GLN A 319 -21.27 -12.53 7.84
N TYR A 320 -20.48 -11.47 7.98
CA TYR A 320 -20.70 -10.23 7.23
C TYR A 320 -19.85 -10.13 5.96
N ALA A 321 -18.79 -10.93 5.83
CA ALA A 321 -17.86 -10.91 4.71
C ALA A 321 -17.57 -9.46 4.23
N PRO A 322 -17.05 -8.58 5.11
CA PRO A 322 -17.03 -7.12 4.92
C PRO A 322 -16.32 -6.65 3.65
N PHE A 323 -15.49 -7.51 3.04
CA PHE A 323 -14.75 -7.25 1.80
C PHE A 323 -15.24 -8.08 0.59
N GLY A 324 -16.44 -8.66 0.65
CA GLY A 324 -17.14 -9.19 -0.53
C GLY A 324 -16.76 -10.61 -0.99
N GLY A 325 -16.42 -11.51 -0.06
CA GLY A 325 -16.33 -12.96 -0.32
C GLY A 325 -15.30 -13.44 -1.35
N ALA A 326 -14.45 -12.56 -1.88
CA ALA A 326 -13.49 -12.85 -2.95
C ALA A 326 -12.08 -13.20 -2.42
N VAL A 327 -12.02 -13.88 -1.27
CA VAL A 327 -10.76 -14.41 -0.72
C VAL A 327 -11.00 -15.86 -0.32
N ALA A 328 -11.17 -16.71 -1.34
CA ALA A 328 -11.12 -18.16 -1.25
C ALA A 328 -10.28 -18.68 -2.40
#